data_AF-A0A9Q4X8G6-F1
#
_entry.id   AF-A0A9Q4X8G6-F1
#
_cell.length_a   1.000
_cell.length_b   1.000
_cell.length_c   1.000
_cell.angle_alpha   90.00
_cell.angle_beta   90.00
_cell.angle_gamma   90.00
#
_symmetry.space_group_name_H-M   'P 1'
#
loop_
_entity.id
_entity.type
_entity.pdbx_description
1 polymer ?
#
loop_
_entity_poly.entity_id
_entity_poly.type
_entity_poly.pdbx_seq_one_letter_code
_entity_poly.pdbx_strand_id
1 'polypeptide(L)'
;MDLNTPWGMWLVYLGFGAGLPVFIFTGVIKSIPSEIEEAAMIDGAGSIRTFFTIVLPMMRPALISVAILETMWVWNDFLMAYLCLDLQRFKTLSIAIQYLKGGYGSVDMGAMMGALVLALLPILVFYLCGQKYIIKGVTAGAVKG
;
A
#
# COMPACT_ATOMS: atom_id res chain seq x y z
N MET A 1 15.14 -16.81 10.41
CA MET A 1 14.60 -15.44 10.36
C MET A 1 13.29 -15.48 11.12
N ASP A 2 13.25 -14.91 12.32
CA ASP A 2 12.05 -14.91 13.12
C ASP A 2 11.02 -13.95 12.51
N LEU A 3 9.96 -14.51 11.93
CA LEU A 3 8.88 -13.77 11.26
C LEU A 3 7.96 -13.03 12.23
N ASN A 4 8.11 -13.28 13.53
CA ASN A 4 7.33 -12.67 14.61
C ASN A 4 7.77 -11.26 15.01
N THR A 5 8.63 -10.64 14.20
CA THR A 5 9.14 -9.29 14.40
C THR A 5 8.50 -8.30 13.43
N PRO A 6 8.48 -6.99 13.75
CA PRO A 6 7.99 -5.96 12.83
C PRO A 6 8.69 -5.95 11.46
N TRP A 7 9.95 -6.39 11.40
CA TRP A 7 10.69 -6.51 10.14
C TRP A 7 10.27 -7.73 9.32
N GLY A 8 9.93 -8.84 9.99
CA GLY A 8 9.36 -10.03 9.34
C GLY A 8 8.04 -9.72 8.64
N MET A 9 7.23 -8.83 9.22
CA MET A 9 5.97 -8.36 8.62
C MET A 9 6.17 -7.69 7.26
N TRP A 10 7.28 -7.00 7.02
CA TRP A 10 7.54 -6.39 5.71
C TRP A 10 7.63 -7.43 4.61
N LEU A 11 8.30 -8.56 4.87
CA LEU A 11 8.39 -9.66 3.91
C LEU A 11 7.03 -10.31 3.67
N VAL A 12 6.23 -10.48 4.72
CA VAL A 12 4.89 -11.07 4.62
C VAL A 12 3.96 -10.17 3.79
N TYR A 13 3.96 -8.86 4.05
CA TYR A 13 3.13 -7.91 3.29
C TYR A 13 3.61 -7.75 1.84
N LEU A 14 4.92 -7.79 1.58
CA LEU A 14 5.42 -7.79 0.20
C LEU A 14 4.96 -9.03 -0.56
N GLY A 15 5.00 -10.21 0.07
CA GLY A 15 4.55 -11.45 -0.58
C GLY A 15 3.05 -11.49 -0.82
N PHE A 16 2.24 -11.09 0.17
CA PHE A 16 0.78 -11.18 0.09
C PHE A 16 0.16 -10.00 -0.68
N GLY A 17 0.70 -8.79 -0.49
CA GLY A 17 0.18 -7.55 -1.07
C GLY A 17 0.60 -7.30 -2.52
N ALA A 18 1.57 -8.03 -3.08
CA ALA A 18 2.13 -7.73 -4.41
C ALA A 18 1.13 -7.83 -5.58
N GLY A 19 0.03 -8.58 -5.45
CA GLY A 19 -0.89 -8.84 -6.56
C GLY A 19 -1.51 -7.58 -7.17
N LEU A 20 -2.05 -6.68 -6.35
CA LEU A 20 -2.71 -5.45 -6.80
C LEU A 20 -1.70 -4.41 -7.37
N PRO A 21 -0.56 -4.13 -6.72
CA PRO A 21 0.54 -3.34 -7.28
C PRO A 21 0.98 -3.83 -8.66
N VAL A 22 1.24 -5.13 -8.81
CA VAL A 22 1.69 -5.73 -10.08
C VAL A 22 0.63 -5.56 -11.16
N PHE A 23 -0.65 -5.76 -10.82
CA PHE A 23 -1.75 -5.55 -11.75
C PHE A 23 -1.82 -4.10 -12.24
N ILE A 24 -1.79 -3.12 -11.34
CA ILE A 24 -1.84 -1.70 -11.68
C ILE A 24 -0.62 -1.29 -12.49
N PHE A 25 0.59 -1.67 -12.07
CA PHE A 25 1.82 -1.35 -12.81
C PHE A 25 1.83 -1.95 -14.20
N THR A 26 1.36 -3.19 -14.37
CA THR A 26 1.26 -3.83 -15.68
C THR A 26 0.29 -3.08 -16.58
N GLY A 27 -0.87 -2.65 -16.07
CA GLY A 27 -1.82 -1.84 -16.84
C GLY A 27 -1.22 -0.52 -17.31
N VAL A 28 -0.48 0.16 -16.42
CA VAL A 28 0.16 1.45 -16.74
C VAL A 28 1.32 1.28 -17.72
N ILE A 29 2.18 0.27 -17.56
CA ILE A 29 3.28 0.00 -18.50
C ILE A 29 2.73 -0.33 -19.89
N LYS A 30 1.71 -1.19 -19.99
CA LYS A 30 1.06 -1.50 -21.27
C LYS A 30 0.38 -0.30 -21.93
N SER A 31 0.08 0.75 -21.18
CA SER A 31 -0.52 1.97 -21.72
C SER A 31 0.51 2.89 -22.40
N ILE A 32 1.81 2.68 -22.16
CA ILE A 32 2.90 3.46 -22.75
C ILE A 32 3.06 3.05 -24.23
N PRO A 33 3.03 3.99 -25.19
CA PRO A 33 3.25 3.68 -26.60
C PRO A 33 4.64 3.10 -26.84
N SER A 34 4.72 2.01 -27.63
CA SER A 34 6.00 1.38 -28.01
C SER A 34 6.92 2.32 -28.79
N GLU A 35 6.35 3.31 -29.47
CA GLU A 35 7.05 4.37 -30.21
C GLU A 35 8.04 5.15 -29.31
N ILE A 36 7.73 5.30 -28.02
CA ILE A 36 8.61 6.00 -27.07
C ILE A 36 9.85 5.15 -26.77
N GLU A 37 9.70 3.83 -26.69
CA GLU A 37 10.83 2.92 -26.48
C GLU A 37 11.69 2.82 -27.75
N GLU A 38 11.06 2.78 -28.93
CA GLU A 38 11.76 2.80 -30.21
C GLU A 38 12.56 4.09 -30.42
N ALA A 39 11.99 5.26 -30.10
CA ALA A 39 12.71 6.53 -30.14
C ALA A 39 13.92 6.54 -29.18
N ALA A 40 13.76 6.01 -27.96
CA ALA A 40 14.86 5.91 -27.01
C ALA A 40 15.98 4.97 -27.50
N MET A 41 15.64 3.88 -28.19
CA MET A 41 16.62 2.99 -28.82
C MET A 41 17.37 3.68 -29.98
N ILE A 42 16.66 4.48 -30.79
CA ILE A 42 17.27 5.28 -31.87
C ILE A 42 18.23 6.33 -31.30
N ASP A 43 17.89 6.95 -30.16
CA ASP A 43 18.74 7.90 -29.43
C ASP A 43 19.91 7.22 -28.69
N GLY A 44 20.09 5.90 -28.85
CA GLY A 44 21.18 5.13 -28.24
C GLY A 44 21.02 4.91 -26.73
N ALA A 45 19.83 5.12 -26.17
CA ALA A 45 19.55 4.79 -24.79
C ALA A 45 19.36 3.27 -24.63
N GLY A 46 20.22 2.62 -23.84
CA GLY A 46 20.06 1.22 -23.48
C GLY A 46 18.79 0.98 -22.64
N SER A 47 18.22 -0.23 -22.69
CA SER A 47 16.93 -0.57 -22.09
C SER A 47 16.80 -0.21 -20.61
N ILE A 48 17.88 -0.37 -19.82
CA ILE A 48 17.90 0.01 -18.40
C ILE A 48 17.75 1.53 -18.24
N ARG A 49 18.46 2.31 -19.07
CA ARG A 49 18.38 3.78 -19.04
C ARG A 49 16.99 4.26 -19.45
N THR A 50 16.41 3.66 -20.49
CA THR A 50 15.04 3.94 -20.93
C THR A 50 14.03 3.69 -19.82
N PHE A 51 14.16 2.57 -19.10
CA PHE A 51 13.28 2.27 -17.97
C PHE A 51 13.35 3.33 -16.87
N PHE A 52 14.55 3.64 -16.35
CA PHE A 52 14.69 4.58 -15.23
C PHE A 52 14.44 6.04 -15.60
N THR A 53 14.69 6.43 -16.85
CA THR A 53 14.64 7.84 -17.29
C THR A 53 13.32 8.22 -17.93
N ILE A 54 12.60 7.26 -18.54
CA ILE A 54 11.37 7.52 -19.30
C ILE A 54 10.18 6.79 -18.66
N VAL A 55 10.25 5.46 -18.59
CA VAL A 55 9.14 4.63 -18.10
C VAL A 55 8.82 4.93 -16.63
N LEU A 56 9.82 4.97 -15.77
CA LEU A 56 9.65 5.17 -14.33
C LEU A 56 9.04 6.56 -13.99
N PRO A 57 9.48 7.69 -14.60
CA PRO A 57 8.80 8.98 -14.46
C PRO A 57 7.35 8.97 -14.94
N MET A 58 7.03 8.27 -16.04
CA MET A 58 5.65 8.14 -16.53
C MET A 58 4.77 7.33 -15.58
N MET A 59 5.36 6.35 -14.88
CA MET A 59 4.69 5.55 -13.84
C MET A 59 4.53 6.27 -12.50
N ARG A 60 5.13 7.45 -12.27
CA ARG A 60 5.05 8.18 -10.98
C ARG A 60 3.63 8.34 -10.44
N PRO A 61 2.61 8.71 -11.23
CA PRO A 61 1.25 8.81 -10.72
C PRO A 61 0.75 7.47 -10.18
N ALA A 62 1.02 6.37 -10.88
CA ALA A 62 0.64 5.03 -10.47
C ALA A 62 1.40 4.55 -9.22
N LEU A 63 2.70 4.85 -9.12
CA LEU A 63 3.53 4.56 -7.94
C LEU A 63 2.93 5.22 -6.69
N ILE A 64 2.53 6.48 -6.80
CA ILE A 64 1.91 7.22 -5.69
C ILE A 64 0.56 6.58 -5.32
N SER A 65 -0.28 6.24 -6.29
CA SER A 65 -1.58 5.60 -6.03
C SER A 65 -1.43 4.26 -5.34
N VAL A 66 -0.54 3.40 -5.84
CA VAL A 66 -0.25 2.08 -5.25
C VAL A 66 0.29 2.25 -3.83
N ALA A 67 1.24 3.16 -3.61
CA ALA A 67 1.78 3.43 -2.28
C ALA A 67 0.68 3.83 -1.28
N ILE A 68 -0.27 4.67 -1.70
CA ILE A 68 -1.39 5.07 -0.84
C ILE A 68 -2.33 3.90 -0.56
N LEU A 69 -2.73 3.15 -1.60
CA LEU A 69 -3.64 2.00 -1.46
C LEU A 69 -3.05 0.92 -0.54
N GLU A 70 -1.79 0.57 -0.74
CA GLU A 70 -1.08 -0.42 0.10
C GLU A 70 -0.90 0.09 1.53
N THR A 71 -0.54 1.37 1.71
CA THR A 71 -0.43 1.95 3.06
C THR A 71 -1.77 1.90 3.80
N MET A 72 -2.88 2.22 3.12
CA MET A 72 -4.21 2.13 3.71
C MET A 72 -4.58 0.68 4.08
N TRP A 73 -4.23 -0.29 3.22
CA TRP A 73 -4.48 -1.70 3.49
C TRP A 73 -3.69 -2.20 4.71
N VAL A 74 -2.36 -2.00 4.71
CA VAL A 74 -1.47 -2.42 5.81
C VAL A 74 -1.84 -1.73 7.13
N TRP A 75 -2.23 -0.45 7.10
CA TRP A 75 -2.62 0.28 8.29
C TRP A 75 -3.88 -0.28 8.97
N ASN A 76 -4.85 -0.75 8.17
CA ASN A 76 -6.08 -1.35 8.68
C ASN A 76 -5.96 -2.85 8.96
N ASP A 77 -4.85 -3.48 8.58
CA ASP A 77 -4.72 -4.92 8.72
C ASP A 77 -4.66 -5.33 10.20
N PHE A 78 -5.60 -6.20 10.56
CA PHE A 78 -5.66 -6.86 11.85
C PHE A 78 -5.18 -8.30 11.74
N LEU A 79 -5.58 -9.00 10.68
CA LEU A 79 -5.46 -10.45 10.60
C LEU A 79 -4.01 -10.88 10.40
N MET A 80 -3.28 -10.29 9.46
CA MET A 80 -1.89 -10.67 9.22
C MET A 80 -1.03 -10.31 10.43
N ALA A 81 -1.26 -9.13 11.00
CA ALA A 81 -0.59 -8.70 12.22
C ALA A 81 -0.84 -9.64 13.41
N TYR A 82 -2.08 -10.11 13.59
CA TYR A 82 -2.44 -11.00 14.68
C TYR A 82 -1.84 -12.40 14.52
N LEU A 83 -1.76 -12.90 13.28
CA LEU A 83 -1.24 -14.24 12.98
C LEU A 83 0.29 -14.31 13.01
N CYS A 84 0.98 -13.23 12.62
CA CYS A 84 2.43 -13.24 12.46
C CYS A 84 3.18 -12.67 13.66
N LEU A 85 2.74 -11.57 14.27
CA LEU A 85 3.51 -10.88 15.33
C LEU A 85 3.45 -11.60 16.68
N ASP A 86 4.55 -11.50 17.44
CA ASP A 86 4.52 -11.80 18.87
C ASP A 86 3.77 -10.70 19.64
N LEU A 87 2.48 -10.96 19.90
CA LEU A 87 1.55 -10.02 20.52
C LEU A 87 1.90 -9.65 21.97
N GLN A 88 2.83 -10.35 22.62
CA GLN A 88 3.33 -9.96 23.94
C GLN A 88 4.31 -8.78 23.84
N ARG A 89 5.03 -8.67 22.72
CA ARG A 89 6.10 -7.70 22.52
C ARG A 89 5.72 -6.57 21.57
N PHE A 90 4.91 -6.88 20.55
CA PHE A 90 4.53 -5.94 19.49
C PHE A 90 3.04 -5.99 19.26
N LYS A 91 2.38 -4.83 19.32
CA LYS A 91 0.95 -4.69 19.05
C LYS A 91 0.74 -3.56 18.05
N THR A 92 0.02 -3.85 16.97
CA THR A 92 -0.48 -2.81 16.07
C THR A 92 -1.67 -2.09 16.73
N LEU A 93 -2.02 -0.92 16.19
CA LEU A 93 -3.16 -0.15 16.69
C LEU A 93 -4.46 -0.96 16.63
N SER A 94 -4.69 -1.67 15.52
CA SER A 94 -5.86 -2.56 15.32
C SER A 94 -5.92 -3.68 16.36
N ILE A 95 -4.77 -4.30 16.69
CA ILE A 95 -4.70 -5.33 17.74
C ILE A 95 -4.97 -4.72 19.12
N ALA A 96 -4.36 -3.58 19.43
CA ALA A 96 -4.54 -2.92 20.72
C ALA A 96 -6.02 -2.58 20.99
N ILE A 97 -6.74 -2.11 19.98
CA ILE A 97 -8.19 -1.86 20.05
C ILE A 97 -8.94 -3.16 20.32
N GLN A 98 -8.57 -4.27 19.66
CA GLN A 98 -9.24 -5.55 19.88
C GLN A 98 -9.04 -6.10 21.30
N TYR A 99 -7.88 -5.87 21.91
CA TYR A 99 -7.60 -6.25 23.29
C TYR A 99 -8.44 -5.50 24.32
N LEU A 100 -8.89 -4.27 24.03
CA LEU A 100 -9.83 -3.53 24.88
C LEU A 100 -11.18 -4.26 25.05
N LYS A 101 -11.53 -5.16 24.13
CA LYS A 101 -12.75 -5.98 24.19
C LYS A 101 -12.62 -7.18 25.14
N GLY A 102 -11.41 -7.69 25.39
CA GLY A 102 -11.20 -9.06 25.91
C GLY A 102 -10.79 -9.18 27.39
N GLY A 103 -10.53 -8.08 28.10
CA GLY A 103 -9.76 -8.14 29.35
C GLY A 103 -10.53 -8.13 30.67
N TYR A 104 -11.61 -7.36 30.82
CA TYR A 104 -12.03 -6.95 32.17
C TYR A 104 -13.52 -6.66 32.32
N GLY A 105 -14.42 -7.65 32.18
CA GLY A 105 -15.80 -7.64 32.75
C GLY A 105 -16.80 -6.52 32.36
N SER A 106 -16.32 -5.45 31.75
CA SER A 106 -16.97 -4.23 31.32
C SER A 106 -16.13 -3.72 30.16
N VAL A 107 -16.60 -3.95 28.93
CA VAL A 107 -15.99 -3.32 27.76
C VAL A 107 -16.19 -1.82 27.94
N ASP A 108 -15.10 -1.08 28.14
CA ASP A 108 -15.14 0.37 28.12
C ASP A 108 -15.36 0.81 26.67
N MET A 109 -16.64 0.81 26.28
CA MET A 109 -17.10 1.22 24.96
C MET A 109 -16.66 2.66 24.65
N GLY A 110 -16.54 3.52 25.68
CA GLY A 110 -16.07 4.89 25.52
C GLY A 110 -14.60 4.93 25.08
N ALA A 111 -13.73 4.23 25.80
CA ALA A 111 -12.32 4.12 25.44
C ALA A 111 -12.11 3.45 24.07
N MET A 112 -12.89 2.41 23.76
CA MET A 112 -12.83 1.70 22.47
C MET A 112 -13.25 2.60 21.30
N MET A 113 -14.38 3.31 21.44
CA MET A 113 -14.85 4.25 20.40
C MET A 113 -13.86 5.41 20.21
N GLY A 114 -13.27 5.93 21.29
CA GLY A 114 -12.22 6.95 21.22
C GLY A 114 -10.98 6.45 20.46
N ALA A 115 -10.53 5.23 20.73
CA ALA A 115 -9.39 4.63 20.05
C ALA A 115 -9.67 4.36 18.55
N LEU A 116 -10.91 3.98 18.20
CA LEU A 116 -11.34 3.84 16.80
C LEU A 116 -11.31 5.19 16.05
N VAL A 117 -11.80 6.27 16.67
CA VAL A 117 -11.73 7.61 16.08
C VAL A 117 -10.28 8.04 15.86
N LEU A 118 -9.41 7.81 16.85
CA LEU A 118 -7.97 8.09 16.72
C LEU A 118 -7.31 7.25 15.61
N ALA A 119 -7.71 5.99 15.45
CA ALA A 119 -7.20 5.12 14.39
C ALA A 119 -7.65 5.55 12.98
N LEU A 120 -8.81 6.19 12.87
CA LEU A 120 -9.35 6.72 11.60
C LEU A 120 -8.69 8.04 11.17
N LEU A 121 -8.23 8.87 12.11
CA LEU A 121 -7.65 10.18 11.80
C LEU A 121 -6.48 10.13 10.80
N PRO A 122 -5.46 9.27 10.97
CA PRO A 122 -4.36 9.15 10.00
C PRO A 122 -4.85 8.76 8.61
N ILE A 123 -5.83 7.87 8.54
CA ILE A 123 -6.41 7.40 7.27
C ILE A 123 -7.10 8.55 6.55
N LEU A 124 -7.87 9.37 7.27
CA LEU A 124 -8.53 10.55 6.70
C LEU A 124 -7.49 11.56 6.18
N VAL A 125 -6.41 11.80 6.91
CA VAL A 125 -5.33 12.68 6.46
C VAL A 125 -4.68 12.14 5.18
N PHE A 126 -4.31 10.86 5.16
CA PHE A 126 -3.73 10.21 3.97
C PHE A 126 -4.68 10.26 2.78
N TYR A 127 -5.96 9.98 3.00
CA TYR A 127 -6.97 10.02 1.94
C TYR A 127 -7.15 11.42 1.37
N LEU A 128 -7.30 12.45 2.21
CA LEU A 128 -7.47 13.83 1.76
C LEU A 128 -6.24 14.33 0.98
N CYS A 129 -5.03 14.00 1.43
CA CYS A 129 -3.80 14.32 0.70
C CYS A 129 -3.66 13.51 -0.60
N GLY A 130 -4.13 12.27 -0.59
CA GLY A 130 -3.96 11.28 -1.65
C GLY A 130 -5.04 11.21 -2.71
N GLN A 131 -6.26 11.74 -2.48
CA GLN A 131 -7.43 11.48 -3.33
C GLN A 131 -7.19 11.84 -4.81
N LYS A 132 -6.48 12.95 -5.06
CA LYS A 132 -6.20 13.43 -6.42
C LYS A 132 -5.25 12.50 -7.19
N TYR A 133 -4.43 11.72 -6.48
CA TYR A 133 -3.51 10.76 -7.06
C TYR A 133 -4.17 9.39 -7.21
N ILE A 134 -4.96 8.94 -6.21
CA ILE A 134 -5.68 7.66 -6.27
C ILE A 134 -6.58 7.59 -7.52
N ILE A 135 -7.41 8.62 -7.74
CA ILE A 135 -8.34 8.66 -8.89
C ILE A 135 -7.59 8.59 -10.22
N LYS A 136 -6.42 9.24 -10.34
CA LYS A 136 -5.62 9.24 -11.58
C LYS A 136 -4.95 7.88 -11.83
N GLY A 137 -4.42 7.22 -10.80
CA GLY A 137 -3.71 5.95 -10.98
C GLY A 137 -4.64 4.76 -11.26
N VAL A 138 -5.80 4.69 -10.59
CA VAL A 138 -6.77 3.61 -10.82
C VAL A 138 -7.44 3.73 -12.18
N THR A 139 -7.80 4.96 -12.59
CA THR A 139 -8.41 5.16 -13.92
C THR A 139 -7.41 4.90 -15.05
N ALA A 140 -6.15 5.33 -14.92
CA ALA A 140 -5.11 5.06 -15.91
C ALA A 140 -4.87 3.57 -16.20
N GLY A 141 -5.06 2.69 -15.19
CA GLY A 141 -4.98 1.24 -15.39
C GLY A 141 -6.26 0.60 -15.96
N ALA A 142 -7.41 1.28 -15.87
CA ALA A 142 -8.73 0.73 -16.21
C ALA A 142 -9.29 1.20 -17.57
N VAL A 143 -8.88 2.36 -18.11
CA VAL A 143 -9.53 2.99 -19.28
C VAL A 143 -8.97 2.60 -20.67
N LYS A 144 -8.38 1.42 -20.84
CA LYS A 144 -8.18 0.86 -22.20
C LYS A 144 -8.63 -0.61 -22.25
N GLY A 145 -9.95 -0.77 -22.18
CA GLY A 145 -10.71 -1.91 -22.67
C GLY A 145 -11.74 -1.42 -23.68
#